data_AF-A0A950SIZ6-F1
#
_entry.id   AF-A0A950SIZ6-F1
#
_cell.length_a   1.000
_cell.length_b   1.000
_cell.length_c   1.000
_cell.angle_alpha   90.00
_cell.angle_beta   90.00
_cell.angle_gamma   90.00
#
_symmetry.space_group_name_H-M   'P 1'
#
loop_
_entity.id
_entity.type
_entity.pdbx_description
1 polymer ?
#
loop_
_entity_poly.entity_id
_entity_poly.type
_entity_poly.pdbx_seq_one_letter_code
_entity_poly.pdbx_strand_id
1 'polypeptide(L)'
;MAVGDDRHERRPLARLEHRPGLVKVRAPRTANFESASNVYLGPARRGGDVLELAVNVGRDGPYVLGDGHNHTALVVDDLDGLLRQLAAAGIEPERPPYMPGGRKEYRICFVADPDGYRVELLDTALPTP
;
A
#
# COMPACT_ATOMS: atom_id res chain seq x y z
N MET A 1 -21.23 -18.45 -29.65
CA MET A 1 -22.00 -17.36 -29.01
C MET A 1 -22.61 -17.88 -27.72
N ALA A 2 -22.10 -17.41 -26.59
CA ALA A 2 -22.82 -17.20 -25.33
C ALA A 2 -21.82 -16.49 -24.42
N VAL A 3 -22.01 -15.18 -24.26
CA VAL A 3 -21.22 -14.28 -23.42
C VAL A 3 -21.54 -14.64 -21.97
N GLY A 4 -20.55 -15.14 -21.24
CA GLY A 4 -20.61 -15.33 -19.79
C GLY A 4 -20.60 -13.97 -19.12
N ASP A 5 -21.60 -13.75 -18.28
CA ASP A 5 -21.90 -12.52 -17.55
C ASP A 5 -20.77 -12.16 -16.56
N ASP A 6 -19.93 -11.19 -16.92
CA ASP A 6 -18.76 -10.66 -16.19
C ASP A 6 -19.12 -9.85 -14.91
N ARG A 7 -20.11 -10.32 -14.16
CA ARG A 7 -20.59 -9.64 -12.95
C ARG A 7 -19.78 -9.95 -11.68
N HIS A 8 -18.49 -10.28 -11.78
CA HIS A 8 -17.63 -10.53 -10.60
C HIS A 8 -16.32 -9.72 -10.54
N GLU A 9 -16.02 -8.85 -11.50
CA GLU A 9 -14.75 -8.08 -11.52
C GLU A 9 -14.69 -6.85 -10.59
N ARG A 10 -15.66 -6.65 -9.68
CA ARG A 10 -15.62 -5.52 -8.74
C ARG A 10 -15.12 -5.97 -7.36
N ARG A 11 -13.86 -6.42 -7.28
CA ARG A 11 -13.14 -6.50 -6.00
C ARG A 11 -12.65 -5.10 -5.58
N PRO A 12 -12.50 -4.80 -4.28
CA PRO A 12 -12.49 -3.43 -3.74
C PRO A 12 -11.25 -2.56 -4.06
N LEU A 13 -10.27 -3.08 -4.81
CA LEU A 13 -9.00 -2.38 -5.08
C LEU A 13 -9.11 -1.30 -6.16
N ALA A 14 -10.12 -1.36 -7.03
CA ALA A 14 -10.44 -0.27 -7.98
C ALA A 14 -10.85 1.04 -7.28
N ARG A 15 -11.01 1.04 -5.95
CA ARG A 15 -11.34 2.24 -5.18
C ARG A 15 -10.13 3.04 -4.71
N LEU A 16 -8.91 2.59 -5.02
CA LEU A 16 -7.68 3.36 -4.79
C LEU A 16 -7.30 4.25 -5.99
N GLU A 17 -8.19 4.38 -6.96
CA GLU A 17 -8.00 5.26 -8.11
C GLU A 17 -8.44 6.69 -7.73
N HIS A 18 -7.48 7.61 -7.64
CA HIS A 18 -7.68 9.05 -7.44
C HIS A 18 -8.24 9.51 -6.08
N ARG A 19 -7.46 9.36 -5.01
CA ARG A 19 -7.62 10.19 -3.80
C ARG A 19 -6.33 10.98 -3.48
N PRO A 20 -6.34 12.32 -3.53
CA PRO A 20 -5.19 13.13 -3.13
C PRO A 20 -4.92 12.94 -1.63
N GLY A 21 -3.70 12.52 -1.27
CA GLY A 21 -3.28 12.31 0.13
C GLY A 21 -2.63 10.95 0.42
N LEU A 22 -2.75 9.99 -0.50
CA LEU A 22 -1.84 8.84 -0.51
C LEU A 22 -0.40 9.36 -0.63
N VAL A 23 0.57 8.66 -0.03
CA VAL A 23 2.01 8.73 -0.42
C VAL A 23 2.05 9.23 -1.85
N LYS A 24 2.71 10.35 -2.15
CA LYS A 24 2.71 10.91 -3.50
C LYS A 24 3.19 9.83 -4.45
N VAL A 25 2.28 9.04 -4.99
CA VAL A 25 2.56 7.95 -5.89
C VAL A 25 2.20 8.46 -7.26
N ARG A 26 2.99 8.07 -8.24
CA ARG A 26 2.55 8.18 -9.63
C ARG A 26 1.22 7.43 -9.76
N ALA A 27 0.37 7.87 -10.67
CA ALA A 27 -0.82 7.10 -11.03
C ALA A 27 -0.38 5.64 -11.24
N PRO A 28 -1.01 4.68 -10.53
CA PRO A 28 -0.59 3.29 -10.59
C PRO A 28 -0.53 2.86 -12.05
N ARG A 29 0.60 2.26 -12.44
CA ARG A 29 0.72 1.67 -13.77
C ARG A 29 0.34 0.20 -13.66
N THR A 30 -0.50 -0.26 -14.56
CA THR A 30 -0.86 -1.68 -14.66
C THR A 30 -0.17 -2.30 -15.86
N ALA A 31 0.49 -3.43 -15.65
CA ALA A 31 0.95 -4.31 -16.72
C ALA A 31 0.16 -5.63 -16.64
N ASN A 32 -0.52 -5.99 -17.72
CA ASN A 32 -1.34 -7.20 -17.78
C ASN A 32 -0.62 -8.29 -18.56
N PHE A 33 -0.59 -9.48 -17.97
CA PHE A 33 -0.04 -10.71 -18.53
C PHE A 33 -1.13 -11.78 -18.51
N GLU A 34 -0.89 -12.91 -19.19
CA GLU A 34 -1.86 -14.02 -19.24
C GLU A 34 -2.18 -14.59 -17.84
N SER A 35 -1.19 -14.59 -16.94
CA SER A 35 -1.32 -15.18 -15.60
C SER A 35 -1.42 -14.17 -14.46
N ALA A 36 -1.20 -12.87 -14.70
CA ALA A 36 -1.16 -11.86 -13.65
C ALA A 36 -1.36 -10.42 -14.16
N SER A 37 -1.80 -9.55 -13.26
CA SER A 37 -1.74 -8.09 -13.41
C SER A 37 -0.80 -7.49 -12.37
N ASN A 38 0.17 -6.69 -12.80
CA ASN A 38 1.11 -6.03 -11.90
C ASN A 38 0.77 -4.55 -11.76
N VAL A 39 0.71 -4.06 -10.51
CA VAL A 39 0.45 -2.66 -10.16
C VAL A 39 1.73 -2.06 -9.59
N TYR A 40 2.23 -0.99 -10.22
CA TYR A 40 3.45 -0.31 -9.80
C TYR A 40 3.13 0.95 -9.00
N LEU A 41 3.62 1.00 -7.77
CA LEU A 41 3.53 2.13 -6.85
C LEU A 41 4.93 2.69 -6.64
N GLY A 42 5.13 3.96 -6.98
CA GLY A 42 6.43 4.60 -6.78
C GLY A 42 6.26 6.10 -6.59
N PRO A 43 7.28 6.79 -6.06
CA PRO A 43 7.18 8.18 -5.69
C PRO A 43 6.84 9.07 -6.90
N ALA A 44 6.16 10.19 -6.63
CA ALA A 44 5.76 11.15 -7.66
C ALA A 44 6.98 11.72 -8.38
N ARG A 45 8.12 11.85 -7.68
CA ARG A 45 9.40 12.20 -8.31
C ARG A 45 9.99 10.97 -9.01
N ARG A 46 10.51 11.17 -10.23
CA ARG A 46 11.22 10.12 -10.98
C ARG A 46 12.51 9.75 -10.25
N GLY A 47 12.87 8.47 -10.28
CA GLY A 47 14.16 7.98 -9.79
C GLY A 47 14.20 7.48 -8.34
N GLY A 48 13.05 7.28 -7.69
CA GLY A 48 12.97 6.56 -6.42
C GLY A 48 12.52 5.10 -6.59
N ASP A 49 12.53 4.36 -5.50
CA ASP A 49 12.17 2.94 -5.46
C ASP A 49 10.70 2.71 -5.84
N VAL A 50 10.42 1.58 -6.48
CA VAL A 50 9.08 1.18 -6.94
C VAL A 50 8.69 -0.12 -6.27
N LEU A 51 7.53 -0.11 -5.62
CA LEU A 51 6.85 -1.30 -5.15
C LEU A 51 5.98 -1.86 -6.27
N GLU A 52 6.16 -3.13 -6.59
CA GLU A 52 5.35 -3.88 -7.56
C GLU A 52 4.43 -4.84 -6.80
N LEU A 53 3.13 -4.73 -7.01
CA LEU A 53 2.12 -5.64 -6.49
C LEU A 53 1.65 -6.56 -7.61
N ALA A 54 1.72 -7.87 -7.42
CA ALA A 54 1.29 -8.86 -8.41
C ALA A 54 -0.06 -9.46 -8.01
N VAL A 55 -1.03 -9.37 -8.91
CA VAL A 55 -2.37 -9.95 -8.76
C VAL A 55 -2.47 -11.14 -9.71
N ASN A 56 -2.33 -12.36 -9.19
CA ASN A 56 -2.36 -13.57 -10.01
C ASN A 56 -3.79 -13.99 -10.38
N VAL A 57 -3.98 -14.38 -11.64
CA VAL A 57 -5.26 -14.90 -12.15
C VAL A 57 -5.63 -16.20 -11.42
N GLY A 58 -6.91 -16.35 -11.08
CA GLY A 58 -7.44 -17.52 -10.38
C GLY A 58 -7.09 -17.61 -8.90
N ARG A 59 -6.49 -16.56 -8.31
CA ARG A 59 -6.25 -16.47 -6.87
C ARG A 59 -7.42 -15.79 -6.17
N ASP A 60 -8.12 -16.52 -5.31
CA ASP A 60 -9.31 -16.01 -4.64
C ASP A 60 -9.11 -15.42 -3.24
N GLY A 61 -7.93 -15.62 -2.63
CA GLY A 61 -7.62 -15.13 -1.28
C GLY A 61 -6.14 -14.81 -1.04
N PRO A 62 -5.81 -14.27 0.15
CA PRO A 62 -4.47 -13.76 0.47
C PRO A 62 -3.37 -14.81 0.37
N TYR A 63 -2.13 -14.37 0.18
CA TYR A 63 -0.96 -15.25 0.25
C TYR A 63 -0.62 -15.63 1.70
N VAL A 64 0.04 -16.78 1.87
CA VAL A 64 0.63 -17.13 3.17
C VAL A 64 1.89 -16.31 3.34
N LEU A 65 1.90 -15.41 4.33
CA LEU A 65 3.00 -14.45 4.53
C LEU A 65 4.30 -15.09 5.05
N GLY A 66 4.18 -16.07 5.96
CA GLY A 66 5.34 -16.62 6.67
C GLY A 66 5.97 -15.60 7.64
N ASP A 67 7.23 -15.80 8.00
CA ASP A 67 8.00 -14.98 8.97
C ASP A 67 9.27 -14.34 8.38
N GLY A 68 9.56 -14.59 7.10
CA GLY A 68 10.75 -14.07 6.41
C GLY A 68 10.66 -12.59 6.01
N HIS A 69 9.45 -12.02 5.94
CA HIS A 69 9.21 -10.60 5.65
C HIS A 69 8.47 -9.95 6.82
N ASN A 70 9.01 -8.85 7.36
CA ASN A 70 8.38 -8.16 8.50
C ASN A 70 7.43 -7.06 8.07
N HIS A 71 7.89 -6.09 7.27
CA HIS A 71 7.08 -4.98 6.77
C HIS A 71 7.75 -4.28 5.57
N THR A 72 6.96 -3.49 4.85
CA THR A 72 7.44 -2.48 3.91
C THR A 72 7.28 -1.09 4.53
N ALA A 73 8.31 -0.26 4.48
CA ALA A 73 8.29 1.10 5.01
C ALA A 73 7.99 2.12 3.90
N LEU A 74 7.07 3.05 4.18
CA LEU A 74 6.70 4.13 3.27
C LEU A 74 6.82 5.48 3.98
N VAL A 75 7.57 6.39 3.35
CA VAL A 75 7.63 7.79 3.79
C VAL A 75 6.43 8.54 3.23
N VAL A 76 5.73 9.25 4.10
CA VAL A 76 4.51 10.01 3.78
C VAL A 76 4.73 11.50 4.04
N ASP A 77 4.07 12.35 3.26
CA ASP A 77 4.17 13.81 3.42
C ASP A 77 3.35 14.34 4.61
N ASP A 78 2.23 13.67 4.95
CA ASP A 78 1.30 14.04 6.03
C ASP A 78 0.74 12.76 6.66
N LEU A 79 1.38 12.25 7.72
CA LEU A 79 0.94 11.03 8.40
C LEU A 79 -0.45 11.18 9.00
N ASP A 80 -0.78 12.32 9.59
CA ASP A 80 -2.07 12.52 10.24
C ASP A 80 -3.21 12.61 9.21
N GLY A 81 -2.96 13.28 8.09
CA GLY A 81 -3.87 13.31 6.94
C GLY A 81 -4.13 11.92 6.38
N LEU A 82 -3.06 11.15 6.16
CA LEU A 82 -3.18 9.78 5.67
C LEU A 82 -3.95 8.89 6.65
N LEU A 83 -3.67 8.99 7.96
CA LEU A 83 -4.38 8.20 8.97
C LEU A 83 -5.88 8.52 9.01
N ARG A 84 -6.27 9.80 8.86
CA ARG A 84 -7.70 10.17 8.72
C ARG A 84 -8.35 9.52 7.49
N GLN A 85 -7.62 9.43 6.38
CA GLN A 85 -8.11 8.79 5.16
C GLN A 85 -8.21 7.27 5.30
N LEU A 86 -7.23 6.64 5.94
CA LEU A 86 -7.21 5.19 6.22
C LEU A 86 -8.33 4.80 7.18
N ALA A 87 -8.58 5.58 8.24
CA ALA A 87 -9.71 5.38 9.16
C ALA A 87 -11.06 5.41 8.42
N ALA A 88 -11.23 6.33 7.45
CA ALA A 88 -12.43 6.38 6.60
C ALA A 88 -12.57 5.14 5.66
N ALA A 89 -11.50 4.38 5.47
CA ALA A 89 -11.49 3.11 4.75
C ALA A 89 -11.54 1.89 5.69
N GLY A 90 -11.66 2.08 7.00
CA GLY A 90 -11.68 1.01 8.00
C GLY A 90 -10.31 0.44 8.35
N ILE A 91 -9.23 1.15 8.00
CA ILE A 91 -7.85 0.77 8.31
C ILE A 91 -7.37 1.66 9.46
N GLU A 92 -7.08 1.03 10.60
CA GLU A 92 -6.55 1.70 11.79
C GLU A 92 -5.10 1.27 12.03
N PRO A 93 -4.27 2.16 12.61
CA PRO A 93 -2.92 1.77 12.98
C PRO A 93 -2.93 0.81 14.17
N GLU A 94 -1.96 -0.10 14.22
CA GLU A 94 -1.75 -1.03 15.35
C GLU A 94 -1.65 -0.29 16.69
N ARG A 95 -1.09 0.92 16.64
CA ARG A 95 -1.02 1.88 17.74
C ARG A 95 -0.89 3.30 17.20
N PRO A 96 -1.24 4.34 17.99
CA PRO A 96 -1.04 5.72 17.60
C PRO A 96 0.43 6.02 17.22
N PRO A 97 0.69 7.01 16.34
CA PRO A 97 2.05 7.38 15.97
C PRO A 97 2.96 7.70 17.15
N TYR A 98 4.20 7.22 17.09
CA TYR A 98 5.17 7.32 18.18
C TYR A 98 6.61 7.56 17.69
N MET A 99 7.49 7.95 18.63
CA MET A 99 8.90 8.23 18.37
C MET A 99 9.78 7.03 18.80
N PRO A 100 10.37 6.26 17.86
CA PRO A 100 11.10 5.04 18.18
C PRO A 100 12.40 5.36 18.95
N GLY A 101 12.48 4.87 20.20
CA GLY A 101 13.62 5.14 21.08
C GLY A 101 13.72 6.61 21.52
N GLY A 102 12.63 7.37 21.47
CA GLY A 102 12.61 8.79 21.86
C GLY A 102 13.26 9.74 20.85
N ARG A 103 13.60 9.23 19.66
CA ARG A 103 14.16 10.01 18.54
C ARG A 103 13.09 10.88 17.91
N LYS A 104 13.10 12.17 18.25
CA LYS A 104 12.07 13.15 17.84
C LYS A 104 12.06 13.42 16.34
N GLU A 105 13.15 13.10 15.67
CA GLU A 105 13.29 13.19 14.22
C GLU A 105 12.50 12.10 13.48
N TYR A 106 12.00 11.08 14.18
CA TYR A 106 11.20 10.00 13.61
C TYR A 106 9.84 9.91 14.28
N ARG A 107 8.79 9.91 13.49
CA ARG A 107 7.42 9.64 13.93
C ARG A 107 6.82 8.59 13.01
N ILE A 108 6.44 7.46 13.60
CA ILE A 108 6.04 6.26 12.85
C ILE A 108 4.76 5.64 13.40
N CYS A 109 4.03 4.90 12.56
CA CYS A 109 3.06 3.90 13.00
C CYS A 109 3.05 2.72 12.03
N PHE A 110 2.36 1.65 12.40
CA PHE A 110 2.16 0.48 11.56
C PHE A 110 0.68 0.30 11.26
N VAL A 111 0.36 -0.04 10.01
CA VAL A 111 -0.97 -0.48 9.57
C VAL A 111 -0.83 -1.84 8.89
N ALA A 112 -1.93 -2.58 8.78
CA ALA A 112 -2.02 -3.74 7.92
C ALA A 112 -2.76 -3.36 6.64
N ASP A 113 -2.26 -3.83 5.50
CA ASP A 113 -3.03 -3.77 4.26
C ASP A 113 -4.16 -4.82 4.26
N PRO A 114 -5.08 -4.80 3.27
CA PRO A 114 -6.18 -5.76 3.20
C PRO A 114 -5.76 -7.23 3.09
N ASP A 115 -4.53 -7.52 2.65
CA ASP A 115 -3.99 -8.87 2.52
C ASP A 115 -3.16 -9.29 3.75
N GLY A 116 -3.01 -8.40 4.74
CA GLY A 116 -2.32 -8.63 6.01
C GLY A 116 -0.83 -8.26 6.00
N TYR A 117 -0.30 -7.69 4.93
CA TYR A 117 1.07 -7.17 4.92
C TYR A 117 1.18 -5.98 5.84
N ARG A 118 2.21 -5.99 6.68
CA ARG A 118 2.49 -4.90 7.61
C ARG A 118 3.19 -3.76 6.88
N VAL A 119 2.71 -2.55 7.06
CA VAL A 119 3.26 -1.34 6.43
C VAL A 119 3.65 -0.35 7.52
N GLU A 120 4.91 0.06 7.54
CA GLU A 120 5.38 1.15 8.39
C GLU A 120 5.16 2.48 7.66
N LEU A 121 4.51 3.44 8.31
CA LEU A 121 4.31 4.80 7.80
C LEU A 121 5.17 5.76 8.60
N LEU A 122 5.97 6.59 7.90
CA LEU A 122 6.93 7.51 8.53
C LEU A 122 6.76 8.93 7.99
N ASP A 123 6.75 9.93 8.88
CA ASP A 123 6.66 11.36 8.52
C ASP A 123 7.91 11.89 7.77
N THR A 124 9.04 11.20 7.86
CA THR A 124 10.31 11.65 7.28
C THR A 124 11.17 10.46 6.91
N ALA A 125 11.91 10.59 5.80
CA ALA A 125 12.85 9.58 5.35
C ALA A 125 13.98 9.42 6.38
N LEU A 126 14.21 8.18 6.78
CA LEU A 126 15.47 7.80 7.42
C LEU A 126 16.57 7.93 6.36
N PRO A 127 17.71 8.57 6.68
CA PRO A 127 18.86 8.50 5.79
C PRO A 127 19.23 7.03 5.60
N THR A 128 19.27 6.58 4.35
CA THR A 128 19.86 5.29 4.01
C THR A 128 21.30 5.31 4.49
N PRO A 129 21.76 4.29 5.24
CA PRO A 129 23.14 4.19 5.69
C PRO A 129 24.16 4.34 4.57
#